data_AF-A0A7V3YL28-F1
#
_entry.id   AF-A0A7V3YL28-F1
#
_cell.length_a   1.000
_cell.length_b   1.000
_cell.length_c   1.000
_cell.angle_alpha   90.00
_cell.angle_beta   90.00
_cell.angle_gamma   90.00
#
_symmetry.space_group_name_H-M   'P 1'
#
loop_
_entity.id
_entity.type
_entity.pdbx_description
1 polymer ?
#
loop_
_entity_poly.entity_id
_entity_poly.type
_entity_poly.pdbx_seq_one_letter_code
_entity_poly.pdbx_strand_id
1 'polypeptide(L)'
;GFYDVSALTDFLKEEVAADFIRGVFELRGYVGDPLRSYQLEIRFPSRAWALLVQETLEAQGISFRCRQVKSEWHLYTKNAETIGLFLGYLGAFRSHLELERLRVEKETVNDLTRWVNYTTSNLERTVRSSLRQREKIRNLPLESLPPKLREIALLRIRYPYASLRELGSYCSPPVSKGEVYRRLKALEKEAERFQGKSM
;
A
#
# COMPACT_ATOMS: atom_id res chain seq x y z
N GLY A 1 35.45 3.99 -35.19
CA GLY A 1 34.07 4.47 -35.46
C GLY A 1 33.36 4.71 -34.14
N PHE A 2 32.28 5.49 -34.10
CA PHE A 2 31.54 5.93 -32.88
C PHE A 2 31.00 4.80 -31.93
N TYR A 3 31.38 3.55 -32.19
CA TYR A 3 31.13 2.37 -31.35
C TYR A 3 32.28 2.05 -30.38
N ASP A 4 33.46 2.64 -30.60
CA ASP A 4 34.60 2.48 -29.72
C ASP A 4 34.46 3.46 -28.55
N VAL A 5 34.16 2.90 -27.38
CA VAL A 5 33.99 3.63 -26.13
C VAL A 5 35.29 3.78 -25.33
N SER A 6 36.37 3.12 -25.77
CA SER A 6 37.65 3.10 -25.03
C SER A 6 38.23 4.49 -24.82
N ALA A 7 38.12 5.37 -25.82
CA ALA A 7 38.56 6.76 -25.75
C ALA A 7 37.78 7.61 -24.72
N LEU A 8 36.60 7.15 -24.30
CA LEU A 8 35.74 7.86 -23.34
C LEU A 8 35.88 7.32 -21.92
N THR A 9 36.45 6.12 -21.76
CA THR A 9 36.63 5.50 -20.44
C THR A 9 37.49 6.37 -19.52
N ASP A 10 38.54 7.01 -20.05
CA ASP A 10 39.40 7.87 -19.25
C ASP A 10 38.77 9.27 -19.04
N PHE A 11 38.05 9.79 -20.04
CA PHE A 11 37.32 11.06 -19.95
C PHE A 11 36.22 11.04 -18.88
N LEU A 12 35.56 9.90 -18.68
CA LEU A 12 34.51 9.73 -17.65
C LEU A 12 35.06 9.48 -16.23
N LYS A 13 36.38 9.45 -16.05
CA LYS A 13 37.01 9.46 -14.71
C LYS A 13 37.30 10.88 -14.22
N GLU A 14 37.14 11.89 -15.07
CA GLU A 14 37.37 13.30 -14.75
C GLU A 14 36.10 13.96 -14.18
N GLU A 15 36.23 15.19 -13.65
CA GLU A 15 35.12 15.95 -13.03
C GLU A 15 33.96 16.25 -14.00
N VAL A 16 34.14 16.02 -15.31
CA VAL A 16 33.15 16.27 -16.36
C VAL A 16 32.16 15.12 -16.58
N ALA A 17 32.33 13.99 -15.90
CA ALA A 17 31.49 12.81 -16.08
C ALA A 17 29.99 13.10 -15.82
N ALA A 18 29.69 13.91 -14.80
CA ALA A 18 28.32 14.30 -14.47
C ALA A 18 27.68 15.14 -15.58
N ASP A 19 28.41 16.10 -16.17
CA ASP A 19 27.93 16.94 -17.26
C ASP A 19 27.71 16.13 -18.55
N PHE A 20 28.62 15.19 -18.85
CA PHE A 20 28.44 14.27 -19.97
C PHE A 20 27.17 13.42 -19.81
N ILE A 21 26.99 12.80 -18.64
CA ILE A 21 25.82 11.96 -18.36
C ILE A 21 24.55 12.80 -18.36
N ARG A 22 24.59 14.07 -17.89
CA ARG A 22 23.48 15.00 -18.03
C ARG A 22 23.09 15.18 -19.49
N GLY A 23 24.06 15.44 -20.37
CA GLY A 23 23.81 15.57 -21.81
C GLY A 23 23.19 14.31 -22.43
N VAL A 24 23.70 13.13 -22.06
CA VAL A 24 23.11 11.84 -22.49
C VAL A 24 21.68 11.69 -22.00
N PHE A 25 21.43 12.04 -20.74
CA PHE A 25 20.12 11.94 -20.11
C PHE A 25 19.09 12.88 -20.76
N GLU A 26 19.45 14.13 -21.04
CA GLU A 26 18.55 15.09 -21.71
C GLU A 26 18.13 14.60 -23.11
N LEU A 27 19.05 13.93 -23.83
CA LEU A 27 18.77 13.46 -25.19
C LEU A 27 18.03 12.12 -25.24
N ARG A 28 18.33 11.22 -24.30
CA ARG A 28 17.96 9.79 -24.40
C ARG A 28 17.23 9.25 -23.17
N GLY A 29 17.15 10.07 -22.13
CA GLY A 29 16.56 9.74 -20.84
C GLY A 29 15.05 9.97 -20.79
N TYR A 30 14.45 9.43 -19.74
CA TYR A 30 13.05 9.57 -19.42
C TYR A 30 12.84 9.38 -17.91
N VAL A 31 12.06 10.26 -17.29
CA VAL A 31 11.50 10.04 -15.94
C VAL A 31 9.99 9.90 -16.06
N GLY A 32 9.46 8.82 -15.51
CA GLY A 32 8.01 8.61 -15.39
C GLY A 32 7.41 9.47 -14.28
N ASP A 33 6.11 9.73 -14.40
CA ASP A 33 5.32 10.42 -13.38
C ASP A 33 5.45 9.70 -12.00
N PRO A 34 6.11 10.32 -11.00
CA PRO A 34 6.35 9.70 -9.70
C PRO A 34 5.07 9.37 -8.93
N LEU A 35 3.97 10.09 -9.21
CA LEU A 35 2.65 9.79 -8.62
C LEU A 35 2.13 8.45 -9.09
N ARG A 36 2.33 8.10 -10.37
CA ARG A 36 1.97 6.79 -10.92
C ARG A 36 2.97 5.72 -10.50
N SER A 37 4.22 5.86 -10.92
CA SER A 37 5.27 4.88 -10.61
C SER A 37 6.66 5.51 -10.75
N TYR A 38 7.55 5.17 -9.83
CA TYR A 38 8.96 5.49 -9.99
C TYR A 38 9.55 4.71 -11.16
N GLN A 39 9.99 5.44 -12.17
CA GLN A 39 10.66 4.90 -13.34
C GLN A 39 11.61 5.95 -13.89
N LEU A 40 12.86 5.58 -14.09
CA LEU A 40 13.81 6.35 -14.87
C LEU A 40 14.53 5.40 -15.82
N GLU A 41 14.70 5.83 -17.07
CA GLU A 41 15.32 5.05 -18.13
C GLU A 41 16.26 5.91 -18.99
N ILE A 42 17.37 5.34 -19.47
CA ILE A 42 18.33 5.95 -20.40
C ILE A 42 18.62 4.96 -21.52
N ARG A 43 18.50 5.40 -22.78
CA ARG A 43 18.58 4.54 -23.97
C ARG A 43 19.89 4.71 -24.72
N PHE A 44 20.57 3.59 -24.98
CA PHE A 44 21.86 3.51 -25.64
C PHE A 44 21.78 2.66 -26.92
N PRO A 45 22.57 3.01 -27.95
CA PRO A 45 22.59 2.26 -29.21
C PRO A 45 23.35 0.93 -29.11
N SER A 46 24.22 0.75 -28.10
CA SER A 46 24.98 -0.48 -27.91
C SER A 46 25.17 -0.81 -26.43
N ARG A 47 25.47 -2.09 -26.16
CA ARG A 47 25.73 -2.57 -24.80
C ARG A 47 26.94 -1.90 -24.17
N ALA A 48 27.99 -1.67 -24.97
CA ALA A 48 29.23 -1.06 -24.49
C ALA A 48 28.99 0.34 -23.93
N TRP A 49 28.18 1.14 -24.62
CA TRP A 49 27.76 2.46 -24.15
C TRP A 49 26.96 2.41 -22.85
N ALA A 50 26.00 1.47 -22.76
CA ALA A 50 25.20 1.29 -21.56
C ALA A 50 26.06 0.87 -20.36
N LEU A 51 26.98 -0.08 -20.54
CA LEU A 51 27.87 -0.54 -19.47
C LEU A 51 28.85 0.54 -19.01
N LEU A 52 29.42 1.32 -19.93
CA LEU A 52 30.30 2.43 -19.59
C LEU A 52 29.61 3.44 -18.66
N VAL A 53 28.41 3.89 -19.03
CA VAL A 53 27.64 4.82 -18.18
C VAL A 53 27.20 4.16 -16.88
N GLN A 54 26.81 2.88 -16.93
CA GLN A 54 26.43 2.13 -15.73
C GLN A 54 27.58 2.05 -14.73
N GLU A 55 28.79 1.66 -15.16
CA GLU A 55 29.98 1.58 -14.31
C GLU A 55 30.35 2.95 -13.73
N THR A 56 30.23 4.01 -14.54
CA THR A 56 30.46 5.39 -14.09
C THR A 56 29.47 5.79 -12.98
N LEU A 57 28.20 5.45 -13.12
CA LEU A 57 27.16 5.71 -12.12
C LEU A 57 27.33 4.82 -10.87
N GLU A 58 27.72 3.55 -11.05
CA GLU A 58 27.98 2.62 -9.95
C GLU A 58 29.15 3.09 -9.07
N ALA A 59 30.20 3.68 -9.67
CA ALA A 59 31.29 4.30 -8.93
C ALA A 59 30.84 5.45 -8.00
N GLN A 60 29.69 6.07 -8.30
CA GLN A 60 29.05 7.12 -7.49
C GLN A 60 27.98 6.55 -6.53
N GLY A 61 27.86 5.22 -6.43
CA GLY A 61 26.83 4.56 -5.61
C GLY A 61 25.43 4.55 -6.24
N ILE A 62 25.31 4.85 -7.54
CA ILE A 62 24.04 4.98 -8.25
C ILE A 62 23.81 3.73 -9.11
N SER A 63 23.12 2.74 -8.56
CA SER A 63 22.94 1.45 -9.24
C SER A 63 21.73 1.43 -10.20
N PHE A 64 22.02 1.21 -11.47
CA PHE A 64 21.02 0.99 -12.52
C PHE A 64 21.00 -0.46 -12.97
N ARG A 65 19.84 -0.96 -13.42
CA ARG A 65 19.77 -2.24 -14.14
C ARG A 65 19.94 -2.00 -15.63
N CYS A 66 20.63 -2.90 -16.32
CA CYS A 66 20.77 -2.88 -17.77
C CYS A 66 19.92 -3.98 -18.42
N ARG A 67 19.23 -3.66 -19.52
CA ARG A 67 18.48 -4.64 -20.33
C ARG A 67 18.55 -4.32 -21.82
N GLN A 68 18.44 -5.33 -22.66
CA GLN A 68 18.26 -5.15 -24.10
C GLN A 68 16.77 -4.97 -24.42
N VAL A 69 16.44 -3.98 -25.27
CA VAL A 69 15.08 -3.71 -25.76
C VAL A 69 15.16 -3.50 -27.26
N LYS A 70 14.61 -4.43 -28.04
CA LYS A 70 14.77 -4.44 -29.51
C LYS A 70 16.28 -4.38 -29.88
N SER A 71 16.69 -3.39 -30.66
CA SER A 71 18.08 -3.16 -31.06
C SER A 71 18.85 -2.23 -30.13
N GLU A 72 18.24 -1.75 -29.04
CA GLU A 72 18.83 -0.79 -28.10
C GLU A 72 19.10 -1.41 -26.73
N TRP A 73 19.89 -0.71 -25.92
CA TRP A 73 20.25 -1.08 -24.55
C TRP A 73 19.78 0.00 -23.58
N HIS A 74 19.07 -0.40 -22.53
CA HIS A 74 18.39 0.52 -21.63
C HIS A 74 18.96 0.35 -20.23
N LEU A 75 19.49 1.43 -19.66
CA LEU A 75 19.69 1.53 -18.22
C LEU A 75 18.38 1.99 -17.59
N TYR A 76 17.93 1.32 -16.54
CA TYR A 76 16.68 1.68 -15.87
C TYR A 76 16.71 1.44 -14.36
N THR A 77 15.94 2.24 -13.64
CA THR A 77 15.63 2.02 -12.23
C THR A 77 14.14 2.28 -11.95
N LYS A 78 13.63 1.60 -10.92
CA LYS A 78 12.28 1.83 -10.36
C LYS A 78 12.35 2.23 -8.88
N ASN A 79 13.55 2.48 -8.36
CA ASN A 79 13.77 2.87 -6.98
C ASN A 79 13.82 4.41 -6.89
N ALA A 80 12.96 4.99 -6.07
CA ALA A 80 12.87 6.44 -5.87
C ALA A 80 14.18 7.04 -5.34
N GLU A 81 14.88 6.35 -4.44
CA GLU A 81 16.15 6.79 -3.87
C GLU A 81 17.23 6.84 -4.95
N THR A 82 17.31 5.82 -5.81
CA THR A 82 18.24 5.82 -6.93
C THR A 82 17.96 6.97 -7.91
N ILE A 83 16.68 7.27 -8.18
CA ILE A 83 16.29 8.41 -9.01
C ILE A 83 16.72 9.72 -8.34
N GLY A 84 16.52 9.84 -7.03
CA GLY A 84 16.94 11.00 -6.24
C GLY A 84 18.46 11.22 -6.30
N LEU A 85 19.25 10.17 -6.04
CA LEU A 85 20.72 10.20 -6.15
C LEU A 85 21.18 10.57 -7.55
N PHE A 86 20.55 10.03 -8.59
CA PHE A 86 20.84 10.37 -9.98
C PHE A 86 20.59 11.84 -10.30
N LEU A 87 19.42 12.38 -9.92
CA LEU A 87 19.12 13.81 -10.12
C LEU A 87 20.08 14.72 -9.34
N GLY A 88 20.46 14.31 -8.13
CA GLY A 88 21.46 15.01 -7.32
C GLY A 88 22.84 15.03 -7.98
N TYR A 89 23.29 13.88 -8.48
CA TYR A 89 24.55 13.74 -9.22
C TYR A 89 24.58 14.59 -10.49
N LEU A 90 23.44 14.71 -11.18
CA LEU A 90 23.31 15.62 -12.33
C LEU A 90 23.13 17.09 -11.94
N GLY A 91 23.08 17.46 -10.66
CA GLY A 91 22.83 18.84 -10.23
C GLY A 91 21.40 19.35 -10.50
N ALA A 92 20.46 18.45 -10.80
CA ALA A 92 19.05 18.77 -11.09
C ALA A 92 18.24 19.03 -9.81
N PHE A 93 18.65 20.04 -9.03
CA PHE A 93 18.18 20.27 -7.66
C PHE A 93 16.66 20.50 -7.57
N ARG A 94 16.08 21.24 -8.53
CA ARG A 94 14.62 21.48 -8.56
C ARG A 94 13.83 20.18 -8.75
N SER A 95 14.26 19.34 -9.68
CA SER A 95 13.64 18.04 -9.94
C SER A 95 13.82 17.08 -8.76
N HIS A 96 14.97 17.12 -8.10
CA HIS A 96 15.23 16.35 -6.90
C HIS A 96 14.30 16.75 -5.73
N LEU A 97 14.17 18.05 -5.45
CA LEU A 97 13.24 18.55 -4.43
C LEU A 97 11.78 18.19 -4.72
N GLU A 98 11.36 18.32 -5.98
CA GLU A 98 10.00 17.94 -6.38
C GLU A 98 9.78 16.44 -6.21
N LEU A 99 10.77 15.60 -6.53
CA LEU A 99 10.70 14.16 -6.29
C LEU A 99 10.52 13.86 -4.80
N GLU A 100 11.31 14.48 -3.92
CA GLU A 100 11.20 14.27 -2.47
C GLU A 100 9.85 14.73 -1.92
N ARG A 101 9.34 15.87 -2.40
CA ARG A 101 7.98 16.32 -2.07
C ARG A 101 6.93 15.28 -2.48
N LEU A 102 6.97 14.81 -3.72
CA LEU A 102 6.02 13.82 -4.23
C LEU A 102 6.14 12.47 -3.49
N ARG A 103 7.33 12.09 -3.02
CA ARG A 103 7.54 10.89 -2.18
C ARG A 103 6.74 10.98 -0.88
N VAL A 104 6.84 12.11 -0.18
CA VAL A 104 6.10 12.36 1.07
C VAL A 104 4.59 12.39 0.84
N GLU A 105 4.14 13.06 -0.21
CA GLU A 105 2.72 13.11 -0.58
C GLU A 105 2.18 11.70 -0.88
N LYS A 106 2.93 10.88 -1.62
CA LYS A 106 2.54 9.51 -1.97
C LYS A 106 2.51 8.58 -0.76
N GLU A 107 3.44 8.70 0.17
CA GLU A 107 3.42 7.96 1.44
C GLU A 107 2.16 8.29 2.25
N THR A 108 1.85 9.58 2.37
CA THR A 108 0.64 10.05 3.06
C THR A 108 -0.65 9.49 2.45
N VAL A 109 -0.77 9.51 1.12
CA VAL A 109 -1.93 8.94 0.40
C VAL A 109 -2.03 7.43 0.62
N ASN A 110 -0.91 6.72 0.63
CA ASN A 110 -0.89 5.27 0.86
C ASN A 110 -1.35 4.92 2.28
N ASP A 111 -0.94 5.71 3.28
CA ASP A 111 -1.37 5.54 4.67
C ASP A 111 -2.87 5.76 4.82
N LEU A 112 -3.38 6.84 4.25
CA LEU A 112 -4.82 7.12 4.22
C LEU A 112 -5.59 6.00 3.52
N THR A 113 -5.11 5.53 2.37
CA THR A 113 -5.74 4.44 1.62
C THR A 113 -5.80 3.16 2.47
N ARG A 114 -4.69 2.81 3.14
CA ARG A 114 -4.65 1.65 4.06
C ARG A 114 -5.63 1.81 5.21
N TRP A 115 -5.71 3.00 5.80
CA TRP A 115 -6.61 3.30 6.92
C TRP A 115 -8.09 3.25 6.51
N VAL A 116 -8.45 3.84 5.36
CA VAL A 116 -9.81 3.79 4.81
C VAL A 116 -10.19 2.32 4.53
N ASN A 117 -9.33 1.56 3.85
CA ASN A 117 -9.61 0.15 3.56
C ASN A 117 -9.80 -0.68 4.83
N TYR A 118 -8.97 -0.46 5.85
CA TYR A 118 -9.12 -1.11 7.15
C TYR A 118 -10.45 -0.76 7.81
N THR A 119 -10.81 0.52 7.84
CA THR A 119 -12.05 1.02 8.44
C THR A 119 -13.28 0.46 7.72
N THR A 120 -13.30 0.53 6.39
CA THR A 120 -14.37 -0.02 5.55
C THR A 120 -14.53 -1.52 5.75
N SER A 121 -13.44 -2.30 5.69
CA SER A 121 -13.48 -3.76 5.90
C SER A 121 -14.03 -4.14 7.30
N ASN A 122 -13.63 -3.39 8.34
CA ASN A 122 -14.13 -3.62 9.68
C ASN A 122 -15.59 -3.24 9.84
N LEU A 123 -16.02 -2.13 9.23
CA LEU A 123 -17.42 -1.71 9.23
C LEU A 123 -18.28 -2.77 8.52
N GLU A 124 -17.88 -3.23 7.34
CA GLU A 124 -18.60 -4.28 6.60
C GLU A 124 -18.74 -5.58 7.39
N ARG A 125 -17.67 -6.04 8.05
CA ARG A 125 -17.72 -7.25 8.90
C ARG A 125 -18.68 -7.05 10.07
N THR A 126 -18.65 -5.86 10.68
CA THR A 126 -19.53 -5.51 11.80
C THR A 126 -20.99 -5.48 11.37
N VAL A 127 -21.29 -4.85 10.24
CA VAL A 127 -22.64 -4.79 9.65
C VAL A 127 -23.13 -6.20 9.32
N ARG A 128 -22.35 -7.00 8.59
CA ARG A 128 -22.70 -8.39 8.24
C ARG A 128 -22.95 -9.25 9.48
N SER A 129 -22.09 -9.17 10.50
CA SER A 129 -22.28 -9.92 11.74
C SER A 129 -23.54 -9.48 12.48
N SER A 130 -23.84 -8.17 12.51
CA SER A 130 -25.00 -7.63 13.21
C SER A 130 -26.31 -8.02 12.52
N LEU A 131 -26.35 -8.00 11.18
CA LEU A 131 -27.50 -8.47 10.40
C LEU A 131 -27.76 -9.97 10.63
N ARG A 132 -26.73 -10.81 10.52
CA ARG A 132 -26.82 -12.26 10.77
C ARG A 132 -27.31 -12.56 12.19
N GLN A 133 -26.76 -11.88 13.20
CA GLN A 133 -27.17 -12.03 14.59
C GLN A 133 -28.64 -11.65 14.77
N ARG A 134 -29.08 -10.54 14.17
CA ARG A 134 -30.46 -10.08 14.27
C ARG A 134 -31.44 -11.09 13.68
N GLU A 135 -31.12 -11.66 12.53
CA GLU A 135 -31.94 -12.67 11.87
C GLU A 135 -32.07 -13.95 12.74
N LYS A 136 -30.94 -14.45 13.25
CA LYS A 136 -30.93 -15.62 14.17
C LYS A 136 -31.73 -15.35 15.46
N ILE A 137 -31.55 -14.18 16.06
CA ILE A 137 -32.19 -13.83 17.33
C ILE A 137 -33.70 -13.63 17.18
N ARG A 138 -34.19 -13.09 16.05
CA ARG A 138 -35.63 -12.89 15.81
C ARG A 138 -36.45 -14.18 15.85
N ASN A 139 -35.84 -15.30 15.46
CA ASN A 139 -36.52 -16.59 15.38
C ASN A 139 -36.44 -17.40 16.68
N LEU A 140 -35.78 -16.87 17.73
CA LEU A 140 -35.67 -17.55 19.02
C LEU A 140 -36.89 -17.28 19.91
N PRO A 141 -37.36 -18.28 20.69
CA PRO A 141 -38.31 -18.05 21.77
C PRO A 141 -37.65 -17.27 22.90
N LEU A 142 -37.73 -15.93 22.86
CA LEU A 142 -36.99 -15.05 23.77
C LEU A 142 -37.35 -15.26 25.25
N GLU A 143 -38.56 -15.72 25.53
CA GLU A 143 -39.09 -15.94 26.89
C GLU A 143 -38.44 -17.11 27.61
N SER A 144 -37.97 -18.13 26.87
CA SER A 144 -37.29 -19.31 27.43
C SER A 144 -35.80 -19.09 27.65
N LEU A 145 -35.25 -17.96 27.21
CA LEU A 145 -33.83 -17.65 27.36
C LEU A 145 -33.51 -17.16 28.78
N PRO A 146 -32.31 -17.49 29.31
CA PRO A 146 -31.81 -16.91 30.56
C PRO A 146 -31.84 -15.36 30.54
N PRO A 147 -32.10 -14.68 31.67
CA PRO A 147 -32.33 -13.23 31.71
C PRO A 147 -31.24 -12.39 31.01
N LYS A 148 -29.96 -12.73 31.21
CA LYS A 148 -28.81 -12.04 30.60
C LYS A 148 -28.74 -12.21 29.08
N LEU A 149 -29.19 -13.35 28.55
CA LEU A 149 -29.24 -13.62 27.11
C LEU A 149 -30.46 -12.95 26.48
N ARG A 150 -31.61 -12.97 27.18
CA ARG A 150 -32.82 -12.27 26.77
C ARG A 150 -32.59 -10.76 26.67
N GLU A 151 -31.93 -10.16 27.66
CA GLU A 151 -31.57 -8.74 27.65
C GLU A 151 -30.76 -8.37 26.41
N ILE A 152 -29.66 -9.10 26.14
CA ILE A 152 -28.80 -8.74 25.01
C ILE A 152 -29.47 -9.03 23.66
N ALA A 153 -30.34 -10.04 23.59
CA ALA A 153 -31.15 -10.33 22.40
C ALA A 153 -32.07 -9.15 22.06
N LEU A 154 -32.81 -8.64 23.05
CA LEU A 154 -33.69 -7.49 22.89
C LEU A 154 -32.91 -6.22 22.52
N LEU A 155 -31.77 -5.97 23.17
CA LEU A 155 -30.91 -4.83 22.86
C LEU A 155 -30.35 -4.91 21.44
N ARG A 156 -29.91 -6.09 20.97
CA ARG A 156 -29.42 -6.28 19.60
C ARG A 156 -30.52 -6.11 18.56
N ILE A 157 -31.76 -6.52 18.85
CA ILE A 157 -32.92 -6.26 17.98
C ILE A 157 -33.23 -4.77 17.92
N ARG A 158 -33.26 -4.09 19.08
CA ARG A 158 -33.61 -2.68 19.22
C ARG A 158 -32.54 -1.76 18.61
N TYR A 159 -31.27 -2.10 18.76
CA TYR A 159 -30.13 -1.30 18.30
C TYR A 159 -29.26 -2.12 17.31
N PRO A 160 -29.73 -2.33 16.08
CA PRO A 160 -29.09 -3.23 15.13
C PRO A 160 -27.72 -2.73 14.64
N TYR A 161 -27.50 -1.41 14.65
CA TYR A 161 -26.25 -0.78 14.23
C TYR A 161 -25.31 -0.45 15.39
N ALA A 162 -25.72 -0.70 16.64
CA ALA A 162 -24.87 -0.45 17.79
C ALA A 162 -23.67 -1.40 17.81
N SER A 163 -22.49 -0.84 18.06
CA SER A 163 -21.28 -1.58 18.36
C SER A 163 -21.46 -2.43 19.62
N LEU A 164 -20.60 -3.44 19.80
CA LEU A 164 -20.58 -4.26 21.01
C LEU A 164 -20.37 -3.44 22.29
N ARG A 165 -19.68 -2.30 22.18
CA ARG A 165 -19.42 -1.39 23.32
C ARG A 165 -20.69 -0.63 23.70
N GLU A 166 -21.40 -0.08 22.72
CA GLU A 166 -22.67 0.64 22.94
C GLU A 166 -23.74 -0.31 23.49
N LEU A 167 -23.85 -1.53 22.97
CA LEU A 167 -24.74 -2.54 23.56
C LEU A 167 -24.41 -2.83 25.02
N GLY A 168 -23.12 -2.88 25.37
CA GLY A 168 -22.67 -3.10 26.74
C GLY A 168 -23.06 -1.96 27.68
N SER A 169 -23.06 -0.72 27.20
CA SER A 169 -23.55 0.44 27.97
C SER A 169 -25.07 0.46 28.14
N TYR A 170 -25.83 -0.21 27.26
CA TYR A 170 -27.29 -0.32 27.40
C TYR A 170 -27.74 -1.45 28.34
N CYS A 171 -26.84 -2.35 28.74
CA CYS A 171 -27.13 -3.38 29.73
C CYS A 171 -27.26 -2.80 31.14
N SER A 172 -28.03 -3.48 31.99
CA SER A 172 -28.15 -3.16 33.42
C SER A 172 -27.76 -4.36 34.29
N PRO A 173 -26.62 -4.33 35.01
CA PRO A 173 -25.60 -3.27 34.98
C PRO A 173 -24.82 -3.23 33.65
N PRO A 174 -24.15 -2.11 33.31
CA PRO A 174 -23.30 -2.02 32.13
C PRO A 174 -22.22 -3.10 32.13
N VAL A 175 -21.94 -3.63 30.94
CA VAL A 175 -20.95 -4.71 30.76
C VAL A 175 -19.90 -4.38 29.71
N SER A 176 -18.76 -5.05 29.78
CA SER A 176 -17.67 -4.85 28.82
C SER A 176 -18.02 -5.39 27.43
N LYS A 177 -17.33 -4.86 26.40
CA LYS A 177 -17.39 -5.38 25.01
C LYS A 177 -17.23 -6.90 24.94
N GLY A 178 -16.32 -7.46 25.74
CA GLY A 178 -16.03 -8.90 25.77
C GLY A 178 -17.17 -9.74 26.35
N GLU A 179 -17.84 -9.24 27.39
CA GLU A 179 -19.03 -9.90 27.96
C GLU A 179 -20.19 -9.89 26.96
N VAL A 180 -20.46 -8.76 26.29
CA VAL A 180 -21.47 -8.68 25.22
C VAL A 180 -21.18 -9.69 24.10
N TYR A 181 -19.92 -9.75 23.65
CA TYR A 181 -19.51 -10.70 22.62
C TYR A 181 -19.79 -12.16 23.04
N ARG A 182 -19.46 -12.53 24.28
CA ARG A 182 -19.75 -13.87 24.81
C ARG A 182 -21.24 -14.18 24.84
N ARG A 183 -22.08 -13.24 25.29
CA ARG A 183 -23.53 -13.43 25.33
C ARG A 183 -24.14 -13.57 23.93
N LEU A 184 -23.70 -12.76 22.96
CA LEU A 184 -24.14 -12.88 21.56
C LEU A 184 -23.72 -14.21 20.92
N LYS A 185 -22.49 -14.70 21.19
CA LYS A 185 -22.07 -16.04 20.76
C LYS A 185 -22.92 -17.14 21.39
N ALA A 186 -23.31 -17.00 22.65
CA ALA A 186 -24.20 -17.96 23.30
C ALA A 186 -25.60 -17.96 22.65
N LEU A 187 -26.15 -16.80 22.29
CA LEU A 187 -27.40 -16.70 21.54
C LEU A 187 -27.32 -17.35 20.16
N GLU A 188 -26.23 -17.16 19.42
CA GLU A 188 -26.04 -17.82 18.13
C GLU A 188 -26.07 -19.36 18.27
N LYS A 189 -25.51 -19.91 19.35
CA LYS A 189 -25.57 -21.36 19.64
C LYS A 189 -26.97 -21.83 20.00
N GLU A 190 -27.73 -21.05 20.77
CA GLU A 190 -29.13 -21.39 21.07
C GLU A 190 -30.00 -21.34 19.81
N ALA A 191 -29.74 -20.39 18.90
CA ALA A 191 -30.43 -20.33 17.60
C ALA A 191 -30.17 -21.57 16.74
N GLU A 192 -28.92 -22.05 16.69
CA GLU A 192 -28.54 -23.26 15.98
C GLU A 192 -29.22 -24.51 16.56
N ARG A 193 -29.29 -24.62 17.90
CA ARG A 193 -30.03 -25.71 18.57
C ARG A 193 -31.52 -25.69 18.28
N PHE A 194 -32.12 -24.52 18.20
CA PHE A 194 -33.54 -24.37 17.90
C PHE A 194 -33.86 -24.76 16.45
N GLN A 195 -33.07 -24.28 15.49
CA GLN A 195 -33.23 -24.63 14.07
C GLN A 195 -33.07 -26.14 13.82
N GLY A 196 -32.13 -26.81 14.49
CA GLY A 196 -31.95 -28.27 14.38
C GLY A 196 -33.05 -29.11 15.05
N LYS A 197 -33.97 -28.51 15.82
CA LYS A 197 -35.15 -29.18 16.40
C LYS A 197 -36.44 -28.95 15.61
N SER A 198 -36.45 -27.97 14.71
CA SER A 198 -37.59 -27.65 13.84
C SER A 198 -37.48 -28.26 12.43
N MET A 199 -36.40 -29.01 12.16
CA MET A 199 -36.22 -29.90 11.00
C MET A 199 -36.38 -31.34 11.45
#